data_AF-A0A7K8E9C1-F1
#
_entry.id   AF-A0A7K8E9C1-F1
#
_cell.length_a   1.000
_cell.length_b   1.000
_cell.length_c   1.000
_cell.angle_alpha   90.00
_cell.angle_beta   90.00
_cell.angle_gamma   90.00
#
_symmetry.space_group_name_H-M   'P 1'
#
loop_
_entity.id
_entity.type
_entity.pdbx_description
1 polymer ?
#
loop_
_entity_poly.entity_id
_entity_poly.type
_entity_poly.pdbx_seq_one_letter_code
_entity_poly.pdbx_strand_id
1 'polypeptide(L)'
;MAVRRRHRLGPGGGRALLGALLLCVWWRAAAERVRYAIAEELGRGSLVGPLARDLGLSADELPARKLRIVAGDDEKQYFTLEENNRNLLVKDRVDRESICGVVSPCV
;
A
#
# COMPACT_ATOMS: atom_id res chain seq x y z
N MET A 1 -50.69 -35.95 -13.32
CA MET A 1 -50.39 -35.51 -11.94
C MET A 1 -49.12 -34.66 -11.97
N ALA A 2 -49.22 -33.34 -11.77
CA ALA A 2 -48.07 -32.44 -11.77
C ALA A 2 -47.81 -31.97 -10.33
N VAL A 3 -46.75 -32.48 -9.72
CA VAL A 3 -46.30 -32.06 -8.38
C VAL A 3 -45.60 -30.72 -8.53
N ARG A 4 -46.30 -29.63 -8.21
CA ARG A 4 -45.76 -28.27 -8.16
C ARG A 4 -44.85 -28.16 -6.93
N ARG A 5 -43.53 -28.32 -7.09
CA ARG A 5 -42.55 -28.04 -6.03
C ARG A 5 -42.61 -26.55 -5.69
N ARG A 6 -43.17 -26.22 -4.53
CA ARG A 6 -43.01 -24.90 -3.91
C ARG A 6 -41.59 -24.81 -3.39
N HIS A 7 -40.70 -24.13 -4.13
CA HIS A 7 -39.47 -23.61 -3.55
C HIS A 7 -39.88 -22.58 -2.49
N ARG A 8 -39.80 -22.97 -1.22
CA ARG A 8 -39.88 -22.03 -0.10
C ARG A 8 -38.65 -21.15 -0.18
N LEU A 9 -38.79 -19.95 -0.72
CA LEU A 9 -37.80 -18.88 -0.55
C LEU A 9 -37.88 -18.46 0.93
N GLY A 10 -37.03 -19.05 1.75
CA GLY A 10 -36.98 -18.75 3.18
C GLY A 10 -36.54 -17.30 3.44
N PRO A 11 -36.96 -16.66 4.54
CA PRO A 11 -36.74 -15.22 4.81
C PRO A 11 -35.27 -14.83 5.11
N GLY A 12 -34.30 -15.71 4.84
CA GLY A 12 -32.89 -15.55 5.24
C GLY A 12 -31.97 -14.83 4.24
N GLY A 13 -32.47 -14.46 3.05
CA GLY A 13 -31.66 -13.93 1.95
C GLY A 13 -30.90 -12.64 2.28
N GLY A 14 -31.50 -11.74 3.06
CA GLY A 14 -30.89 -10.45 3.40
C GLY A 14 -29.63 -10.57 4.28
N ARG A 15 -29.63 -11.48 5.26
CA ARG A 15 -28.47 -11.70 6.15
C ARG A 15 -27.30 -12.37 5.41
N ALA A 16 -27.62 -13.30 4.51
CA ALA A 16 -26.61 -13.94 3.67
C ALA A 16 -26.00 -12.98 2.64
N LEU A 17 -26.82 -12.11 2.02
CA LEU A 17 -26.36 -11.09 1.08
C LEU A 17 -25.49 -10.03 1.77
N LEU A 18 -25.89 -9.56 2.95
CA LEU A 18 -25.09 -8.60 3.73
C LEU A 18 -23.74 -9.21 4.15
N GLY A 19 -23.75 -10.46 4.60
CA GLY A 19 -22.53 -11.21 4.93
C GLY A 19 -21.61 -11.37 3.73
N ALA A 20 -22.15 -11.71 2.56
CA ALA A 20 -21.38 -11.80 1.32
C ALA A 20 -20.80 -10.45 0.88
N LEU A 21 -21.57 -9.36 1.00
CA LEU A 21 -21.09 -8.00 0.70
C LEU A 21 -19.93 -7.60 1.62
N LEU A 22 -20.07 -7.82 2.93
CA LEU A 22 -19.02 -7.53 3.90
C LEU A 22 -17.73 -8.33 3.60
N LEU A 23 -17.85 -9.63 3.34
CA LEU A 23 -16.72 -10.48 2.92
C LEU A 23 -16.03 -9.95 1.65
N CYS A 24 -16.80 -9.54 0.64
CA CYS A 24 -16.25 -8.98 -0.60
C CYS A 24 -15.49 -7.67 -0.38
N VAL A 25 -16.01 -6.78 0.48
CA VAL A 25 -15.34 -5.50 0.80
C VAL A 25 -14.05 -5.76 1.59
N TRP A 26 -14.08 -6.69 2.55
CA TRP A 26 -12.93 -7.02 3.37
C TRP A 26 -11.80 -7.68 2.56
N TRP A 27 -12.15 -8.49 1.57
CA TRP A 27 -11.15 -9.12 0.69
C TRP A 27 -10.34 -8.12 -0.14
N ARG A 28 -10.88 -6.91 -0.38
CA ARG A 28 -10.17 -5.87 -1.15
C ARG A 28 -9.18 -5.05 -0.33
N ALA A 29 -9.14 -5.21 1.00
CA ALA A 29 -8.23 -4.49 1.88
C ALA A 29 -6.89 -5.23 2.07
N ALA A 30 -6.32 -5.76 0.99
CA ALA A 30 -4.99 -6.38 1.06
C ALA A 30 -3.91 -5.30 1.08
N ALA A 31 -2.90 -5.45 1.95
CA ALA A 31 -1.73 -4.59 1.95
C ALA A 31 -0.86 -4.91 0.72
N GLU A 32 -0.60 -3.91 -0.11
CA GLU A 32 0.31 -4.05 -1.25
C GLU A 32 1.75 -3.80 -0.79
N ARG A 33 2.68 -4.67 -1.20
CA ARG A 33 4.08 -4.62 -0.79
C ARG A 33 4.97 -4.35 -1.98
N VAL A 34 5.53 -3.14 -2.04
CA VAL A 34 6.52 -2.72 -3.05
C VAL A 34 7.91 -2.82 -2.43
N ARG A 35 8.91 -3.25 -3.21
CA ARG A 35 10.31 -3.34 -2.78
C ARG A 35 11.19 -2.56 -3.74
N TYR A 36 12.03 -1.68 -3.20
CA TYR A 36 13.06 -0.96 -3.94
C TYR A 36 14.43 -1.33 -3.41
N ALA A 37 15.42 -1.35 -4.31
CA ALA A 37 16.83 -1.43 -3.97
C ALA A 37 17.50 -0.16 -4.50
N ILE A 38 18.26 0.51 -3.66
CA ILE A 38 19.00 1.72 -3.99
C ILE A 38 20.44 1.55 -3.54
N ALA A 39 21.37 2.24 -4.20
CA ALA A 39 22.72 2.35 -3.69
C ALA A 39 22.70 3.17 -2.39
N GLU A 40 23.61 2.82 -1.48
CA GLU A 40 23.92 3.68 -0.34
C GLU A 40 24.39 5.05 -0.83
N GLU A 41 24.29 6.06 0.03
CA GLU A 41 24.89 7.37 -0.20
C GLU A 41 24.29 8.15 -1.39
N LEU A 42 23.11 7.74 -1.88
CA LEU A 42 22.36 8.43 -2.93
C LEU A 42 22.11 9.90 -2.56
N GLY A 43 22.30 10.80 -3.53
CA GLY A 43 22.11 12.23 -3.34
C GLY A 43 20.65 12.60 -3.02
N ARG A 44 20.45 13.68 -2.26
CA ARG A 44 19.11 14.24 -2.03
C ARG A 44 18.44 14.59 -3.36
N GLY A 45 17.15 14.29 -3.48
CA GLY A 45 16.36 14.46 -4.71
C GLY A 45 16.52 13.33 -5.72
N SER A 46 17.37 12.33 -5.47
CA SER A 46 17.51 11.19 -6.38
C SER A 46 16.22 10.37 -6.46
N LEU A 47 15.90 9.89 -7.66
CA LEU A 47 14.75 9.03 -7.91
C LEU A 47 15.00 7.63 -7.35
N VAL A 48 14.09 7.18 -6.48
CA VAL A 48 14.04 5.79 -6.01
C VAL A 48 13.18 4.95 -6.95
N GLY A 49 11.99 5.43 -7.29
CA GLY A 49 11.10 4.72 -8.21
C GLY A 49 9.72 5.38 -8.42
N PRO A 50 8.98 4.93 -9.46
CA PRO A 50 7.68 5.47 -9.82
C PRO A 50 6.55 4.90 -8.95
N LEU A 51 6.47 5.36 -7.70
CA LEU A 51 5.57 4.80 -6.68
C LEU A 51 4.10 4.73 -7.10
N ALA A 52 3.56 5.77 -7.75
CA ALA A 52 2.17 5.78 -8.21
C ALA A 52 1.89 4.59 -9.14
N ARG A 53 2.75 4.42 -10.15
CA ARG A 53 2.64 3.34 -11.13
C ARG A 53 2.78 1.97 -10.48
N ASP A 54 3.72 1.84 -9.55
CA ASP A 54 3.99 0.57 -8.88
C ASP A 54 2.88 0.17 -7.88
N LEU A 55 2.05 1.12 -7.43
CA LEU A 55 0.80 0.90 -6.71
C LEU A 55 -0.42 0.70 -7.62
N GLY A 56 -0.25 0.77 -8.95
CA GLY A 56 -1.35 0.71 -9.90
C GLY A 56 -2.31 1.91 -9.83
N LEU A 57 -1.84 3.04 -9.33
CA LEU A 57 -2.61 4.29 -9.16
C LEU A 57 -2.04 5.38 -10.06
N SER A 58 -2.87 6.36 -10.41
CA SER A 58 -2.39 7.58 -11.06
C SER A 58 -1.87 8.59 -10.03
N ALA A 59 -1.01 9.52 -10.47
CA ALA A 59 -0.41 10.51 -9.58
C ALA A 59 -1.46 11.43 -8.92
N ASP A 60 -2.59 11.68 -9.60
CA ASP A 60 -3.72 12.46 -9.13
C ASP A 60 -4.61 11.73 -8.11
N GLU A 61 -4.60 10.39 -8.09
CA GLU A 61 -5.34 9.62 -7.09
C GLU A 61 -4.66 9.61 -5.72
N LEU A 62 -3.34 9.72 -5.66
CA LEU A 62 -2.57 9.60 -4.42
C LEU A 62 -2.92 10.68 -3.37
N PRO A 63 -3.07 11.98 -3.74
CA PRO A 63 -3.54 13.00 -2.81
C PRO A 63 -4.97 12.75 -2.31
N ALA A 64 -5.88 12.31 -3.18
CA ALA A 64 -7.27 12.00 -2.80
C ALA A 64 -7.34 10.86 -1.78
N ARG A 65 -6.41 9.90 -1.89
CA ARG A 65 -6.23 8.78 -0.95
C ARG A 65 -5.37 9.14 0.27
N LYS A 66 -4.90 10.39 0.38
CA LYS A 66 -4.05 10.90 1.47
C LYS A 66 -2.79 10.06 1.67
N LEU A 67 -2.15 9.64 0.57
CA LEU A 67 -0.88 8.92 0.63
C LEU A 67 0.15 9.76 1.40
N ARG A 68 0.79 9.15 2.38
CA ARG A 68 1.86 9.76 3.17
C ARG A 68 2.93 8.73 3.51
N ILE A 69 4.17 9.18 3.55
CA ILE A 69 5.29 8.38 4.06
C ILE A 69 5.33 8.59 5.56
N VAL A 70 5.36 7.50 6.32
CA VAL A 70 5.44 7.50 7.78
C VAL A 70 6.74 6.80 8.16
N ALA A 71 7.57 7.47 8.96
CA ALA A 71 8.72 6.86 9.63
C ALA A 71 8.30 6.45 11.05
N GLY A 72 9.05 5.56 11.71
CA GLY A 72 8.81 5.25 13.14
C GLY A 72 8.89 6.51 14.02
N ASP A 73 8.31 6.43 15.22
CA ASP A 73 8.10 7.60 16.11
C ASP A 73 9.39 8.36 16.48
N ASP A 74 10.57 7.72 16.35
CA ASP A 74 11.89 8.34 16.55
C ASP A 74 12.85 8.14 15.35
N GLU A 75 12.33 7.75 14.19
CA GLU A 75 13.14 7.48 13.01
C GLU A 75 13.17 8.67 12.04
N LYS A 76 14.35 8.89 11.46
CA LYS A 76 14.52 9.90 10.42
C LYS A 76 13.76 9.49 9.16
N GLN A 77 12.98 10.40 8.60
CA GLN A 77 12.33 10.20 7.31
C GLN A 77 13.33 10.38 6.16
N TYR A 78 13.81 9.27 5.58
CA TYR A 78 14.78 9.29 4.47
C TYR A 78 14.16 9.50 3.08
N PHE A 79 12.85 9.31 2.94
CA PHE A 79 12.17 9.37 1.65
C PHE A 79 11.04 10.40 1.64
N THR A 80 10.82 10.99 0.47
CA THR A 80 9.73 11.94 0.20
C THR A 80 9.07 11.62 -1.12
N LEU A 81 7.91 12.22 -1.37
CA LEU A 81 7.25 12.17 -2.68
C LEU A 81 7.56 13.44 -3.46
N GLU A 82 7.80 13.31 -4.75
CA GLU A 82 7.79 14.44 -5.67
C GLU A 82 6.38 15.04 -5.76
N GLU A 83 6.27 16.36 -5.96
CA GLU A 83 4.98 17.05 -6.00
C GLU A 83 4.17 16.73 -7.26
N ASN A 84 4.84 16.63 -8.42
CA ASN A 84 4.21 16.54 -9.74
C ASN A 84 3.74 15.13 -10.08
N ASN A 85 4.67 14.17 -10.13
CA ASN A 85 4.39 12.79 -10.54
C ASN A 85 4.22 11.82 -9.36
N ARG A 86 4.40 12.30 -8.12
CA ARG A 86 4.36 11.48 -6.90
C ARG A 86 5.33 10.30 -6.90
N ASN A 87 6.47 10.45 -7.58
CA ASN A 87 7.56 9.51 -7.50
C ASN A 87 8.21 9.53 -6.11
N LEU A 88 8.76 8.37 -5.71
CA LEU A 88 9.51 8.26 -4.47
C LEU A 88 10.92 8.80 -4.69
N LEU A 89 11.30 9.79 -3.88
CA LEU A 89 12.60 10.47 -3.92
C LEU A 89 13.35 10.31 -2.61
N VAL A 90 14.66 10.43 -2.68
CA VAL A 90 15.53 10.53 -1.50
C VAL A 90 15.42 11.92 -0.89
N LYS A 91 14.91 12.01 0.34
CA LYS A 91 14.86 13.25 1.13
C LYS A 91 16.21 13.55 1.77
N ASP A 92 16.82 12.51 2.32
CA ASP A 92 18.09 12.56 3.02
C ASP A 92 18.96 11.37 2.67
N ARG A 93 20.28 11.59 2.65
CA ARG A 93 21.26 10.56 2.33
C ARG A 93 21.10 9.37 3.28
N VAL A 94 21.01 8.18 2.71
CA VAL A 94 20.87 6.93 3.44
C VAL A 94 22.25 6.37 3.72
N ASP A 95 22.61 6.38 5.00
CA ASP A 95 23.84 5.81 5.53
C ASP A 95 23.49 4.51 6.26
N ARG A 96 24.03 3.37 5.81
CA ARG A 96 23.68 2.04 6.31
C ARG A 96 24.03 1.90 7.79
N GLU A 97 25.16 2.47 8.19
CA GLU A 97 25.68 2.48 9.55
C GLU A 97 24.77 3.28 10.48
N SER A 98 24.13 4.35 9.99
CA SER A 98 23.16 5.12 10.78
C SER A 98 21.86 4.36 11.10
N ILE A 99 21.52 3.36 10.29
CA ILE A 99 20.27 2.58 10.41
C ILE A 99 20.54 1.24 11.12
N CYS A 100 21.55 0.51 10.67
CA CYS A 100 21.83 -0.86 11.11
C CYS A 100 23.00 -0.95 12.10
N GLY A 101 23.72 0.16 12.35
CA GLY A 101 25.00 0.14 13.05
C GLY A 101 26.07 -0.65 12.29
N VAL A 102 27.00 -1.23 13.05
CA VAL A 102 28.12 -2.04 12.52
C VAL A 102 27.72 -3.48 12.14
N VAL A 103 26.45 -3.85 12.28
CA VAL A 103 25.97 -5.21 12.01
C VAL A 103 26.04 -5.53 10.52
N SER A 104 26.58 -6.70 10.17
CA SER A 104 26.60 -7.23 8.80
C SER A 104 26.32 -8.75 8.82
N PRO A 105 25.38 -9.27 8.01
CA PRO A 105 24.46 -8.53 7.14
C PRO A 105 23.40 -7.72 7.90
N CYS A 106 22.96 -6.59 7.35
CA CYS A 106 21.76 -5.90 7.84
C CYS A 106 20.54 -6.56 7.19
N VAL A 107 19.80 -7.36 7.96
CA VAL A 107 18.65 -8.17 7.54
C VAL A 107 17.50 -8.01 8.53
#